data_AF-A0A5J6YZI0-F1
#
_entry.id   AF-A0A5J6YZI0-F1
#
_cell.length_a   1.000
_cell.length_b   1.000
_cell.length_c   1.000
_cell.angle_alpha   90.00
_cell.angle_beta   90.00
_cell.angle_gamma   90.00
#
_symmetry.space_group_name_H-M   'P 1'
#
loop_
_entity.id
_entity.type
_entity.pdbx_description
1 polymer ?
#
loop_
_entity_poly.entity_id
_entity_poly.type
_entity_poly.pdbx_seq_one_letter_code
_entity_poly.pdbx_strand_id
1 'polypeptide(L)'
;MKYEPGESFFDEMFAADGQVRPHYQGLQEYIDSLGVTEFQRRHGMLDLAFRNQGITFTVYGDSKGTERTFPFDPVPRVIPASEWAHLEAGLTQRVKALNLFLNDIYGDAQILNDNVVPSELVYTSAHFRREVHGVTPPGGIYTHIVGSDLIRDERGEYLVLEDNLRSPSGVSYLLSNRDAMRRIYPKMFEGQGVRSVQHYATSLLSLLQSVSPRDNGTVVVLTPGMYNSAYFEHAYLAQQMGVELVEGRDLFVDAGRVWMRTTGGRQQVDVIYRRIDDDFIDPLAFRRDSALGVAGLIEVYRQGRVAIANAVGTGVADDKAVYAYVPDMIKYYLNEEPLLNNVPTFLGSEPDHLEHILANAANMVIKAVGEAGGYGMLIGPASTEEEVAEFLVKVKDNPRDFIGQPVVGLSRHPTFYPDSAEFEGAHIDLRPYILCGKDEVTIVPGGLTRVALRRGSLVVNSSQGGGSKDTWVLDHDGPVTPQSQNQMMHGDGQSQSQSQGQSGGGSQSQTQSQSQPQPESSPGGHSYQQELEKDVLEDAALDGSVLENTAPENSAGEDK
;
A
#
# COMPACT_ATOMS: atom_id res chain seq x y z
N MET A 1 2.77 -29.74 -5.92
CA MET A 1 2.05 -28.81 -5.03
C MET A 1 0.65 -29.39 -4.76
N LYS A 2 0.44 -30.09 -3.63
CA LYS A 2 -0.86 -30.71 -3.29
C LYS A 2 -1.15 -30.54 -1.79
N TYR A 3 -2.28 -29.93 -1.46
CA TYR A 3 -2.87 -29.92 -0.12
C TYR A 3 -4.40 -29.96 -0.25
N GLU A 4 -5.09 -30.30 0.83
CA GLU A 4 -6.56 -30.30 0.83
C GLU A 4 -7.08 -28.85 0.96
N PRO A 5 -7.80 -28.32 -0.05
CA PRO A 5 -8.31 -26.94 -0.03
C PRO A 5 -9.26 -26.70 1.15
N GLY A 6 -9.94 -27.75 1.63
CA GLY A 6 -10.97 -27.69 2.66
C GLY A 6 -12.31 -27.23 2.09
N GLU A 7 -13.42 -27.62 2.71
CA GLU A 7 -14.79 -27.28 2.23
C GLU A 7 -15.29 -25.91 2.73
N SER A 8 -14.60 -25.29 3.69
CA SER A 8 -15.07 -24.10 4.41
C SER A 8 -14.54 -22.76 3.88
N PHE A 9 -13.61 -22.77 2.93
CA PHE A 9 -12.97 -21.56 2.41
C PHE A 9 -12.84 -21.62 0.89
N PHE A 10 -12.86 -20.47 0.23
CA PHE A 10 -12.49 -20.36 -1.17
C PHE A 10 -10.98 -20.55 -1.33
N ASP A 11 -10.56 -21.48 -2.18
CA ASP A 11 -9.15 -21.64 -2.55
C ASP A 11 -8.86 -20.99 -3.91
N GLU A 12 -7.82 -20.16 -3.93
CA GLU A 12 -7.43 -19.37 -5.10
C GLU A 12 -6.86 -20.24 -6.22
N MET A 13 -6.23 -21.38 -5.91
CA MET A 13 -5.60 -22.25 -6.90
C MET A 13 -6.45 -23.48 -7.23
N PHE A 14 -7.10 -24.06 -6.23
CA PHE A 14 -7.87 -25.29 -6.36
C PHE A 14 -9.37 -25.01 -6.35
N ALA A 15 -10.12 -25.67 -7.24
CA ALA A 15 -11.57 -25.73 -7.16
C ALA A 15 -12.01 -26.70 -6.05
N ALA A 16 -13.30 -26.66 -5.68
CA ALA A 16 -13.86 -27.51 -4.62
C ALA A 16 -13.72 -29.03 -4.88
N ASP A 17 -13.58 -29.45 -6.14
CA ASP A 17 -13.32 -30.84 -6.53
C ASP A 17 -11.82 -31.21 -6.55
N GLY A 18 -10.95 -30.30 -6.11
CA GLY A 18 -9.50 -30.45 -6.08
C GLY A 18 -8.79 -30.21 -7.42
N GLN A 19 -9.52 -29.85 -8.49
CA GLN A 19 -8.90 -29.50 -9.77
C GLN A 19 -8.22 -28.13 -9.72
N VAL A 20 -7.12 -27.98 -10.45
CA VAL A 20 -6.42 -26.69 -10.55
C VAL A 20 -7.17 -25.77 -11.49
N ARG A 21 -7.41 -24.55 -11.03
CA ARG A 21 -8.08 -23.52 -11.84
C ARG A 21 -7.26 -23.20 -13.09
N PRO A 22 -7.91 -22.91 -14.24
CA PRO A 22 -7.21 -22.79 -15.52
C PRO A 22 -6.03 -21.81 -15.53
N HIS A 23 -6.18 -20.63 -14.90
CA HIS A 23 -5.13 -19.61 -14.83
C HIS A 23 -3.94 -19.99 -13.91
N TYR A 24 -4.06 -21.06 -13.11
CA TYR A 24 -2.97 -21.58 -12.27
C TYR A 24 -2.23 -22.78 -12.88
N GLN A 25 -2.71 -23.37 -13.97
CA GLN A 25 -2.17 -24.62 -14.52
C GLN A 25 -0.68 -24.49 -14.90
N GLY A 26 -0.31 -23.46 -15.65
CA GLY A 26 1.08 -23.24 -16.06
C GLY A 26 2.03 -23.00 -14.87
N LEU A 27 1.54 -22.32 -13.83
CA LEU A 27 2.30 -22.12 -12.59
C LEU A 27 2.52 -23.44 -11.85
N GLN A 28 1.49 -24.28 -11.74
CA GLN A 28 1.59 -25.59 -11.10
C GLN A 28 2.60 -26.48 -11.81
N GLU A 29 2.48 -26.60 -13.14
CA GLU A 29 3.37 -27.41 -13.96
C GLU A 29 4.82 -26.99 -13.81
N TYR A 30 5.08 -25.68 -13.78
CA TYR A 30 6.42 -25.14 -13.56
C TYR A 30 6.97 -25.52 -12.19
N ILE A 31 6.21 -25.29 -11.11
CA ILE A 31 6.67 -25.58 -9.75
C ILE A 31 6.87 -27.08 -9.55
N ASP A 32 5.98 -27.92 -10.07
CA ASP A 32 6.11 -29.37 -10.02
C ASP A 32 7.35 -29.84 -10.82
N SER A 33 7.68 -29.19 -11.94
CA SER A 33 8.88 -29.51 -12.74
C SER A 33 10.20 -29.17 -12.04
N LEU A 34 10.22 -28.20 -11.12
CA LEU A 34 11.41 -27.88 -10.32
C LEU A 34 11.69 -28.96 -9.28
N GLY A 35 10.64 -29.51 -8.67
CA GLY A 35 10.73 -30.36 -7.50
C GLY A 35 11.06 -29.57 -6.22
N VAL A 36 10.74 -30.17 -5.07
CA VAL A 36 10.82 -29.52 -3.74
C VAL A 36 12.24 -29.03 -3.42
N THR A 37 13.27 -29.82 -3.73
CA THR A 37 14.66 -29.47 -3.41
C THR A 37 15.13 -28.20 -4.12
N GLU A 38 14.86 -28.06 -5.41
CA GLU A 38 15.25 -26.87 -6.17
C GLU A 38 14.40 -25.66 -5.77
N PHE A 39 13.12 -25.87 -5.49
CA PHE A 39 12.23 -24.83 -4.99
C PHE A 39 12.73 -24.27 -3.64
N GLN A 40 13.05 -25.14 -2.68
CA GLN A 40 13.60 -24.75 -1.38
C GLN A 40 14.95 -24.02 -1.53
N ARG A 41 15.82 -24.48 -2.44
CA ARG A 41 17.09 -23.80 -2.73
C ARG A 41 16.86 -22.37 -3.23
N ARG A 42 15.90 -22.17 -4.14
CA ARG A 42 15.56 -20.84 -4.67
C ARG A 42 14.83 -19.96 -3.68
N HIS A 43 14.00 -20.53 -2.80
CA HIS A 43 13.43 -19.83 -1.66
C HIS A 43 14.54 -19.22 -0.77
N GLY A 44 15.57 -20.01 -0.43
CA GLY A 44 16.70 -19.50 0.34
C GLY A 44 17.48 -18.38 -0.38
N MET A 45 17.53 -18.40 -1.72
CA MET A 45 18.10 -17.28 -2.50
C MET A 45 17.24 -16.02 -2.44
N LEU A 46 15.91 -16.16 -2.40
CA LEU A 46 14.99 -15.01 -2.23
C LEU A 46 15.18 -14.37 -0.87
N ASP A 47 15.20 -15.16 0.19
CA ASP A 47 15.41 -14.66 1.56
C ASP A 47 16.72 -13.88 1.67
N LEU A 48 17.79 -14.41 1.05
CA LEU A 48 19.09 -13.73 1.01
C LEU A 48 19.04 -12.44 0.17
N ALA A 49 18.33 -12.45 -0.96
CA ALA A 49 18.18 -11.26 -1.81
C ALA A 49 17.44 -10.13 -1.08
N PHE A 50 16.38 -10.44 -0.33
CA PHE A 50 15.64 -9.46 0.46
C PHE A 50 16.49 -8.88 1.60
N ARG A 51 17.27 -9.73 2.30
CA ARG A 51 18.24 -9.28 3.30
C ARG A 51 19.27 -8.32 2.71
N ASN A 52 19.86 -8.67 1.56
CA ASN A 52 20.91 -7.86 0.94
C ASN A 52 20.39 -6.53 0.37
N GLN A 53 19.11 -6.45 0.02
CA GLN A 53 18.47 -5.22 -0.46
C GLN A 53 17.97 -4.33 0.67
N GLY A 54 18.12 -4.75 1.94
CA GLY A 54 17.58 -4.02 3.08
C GLY A 54 16.07 -3.97 3.09
N ILE A 55 15.39 -4.94 2.47
CA ILE A 55 13.93 -5.07 2.51
C ILE A 55 13.58 -5.64 3.89
N THR A 56 13.54 -4.75 4.88
CA THR A 56 13.26 -5.06 6.27
C THR A 56 11.94 -4.44 6.72
N PHE A 57 11.41 -4.94 7.84
CA PHE A 57 10.31 -4.32 8.56
C PHE A 57 10.65 -4.26 10.05
N THR A 58 10.17 -3.22 10.73
CA THR A 58 10.34 -3.08 12.18
C THR A 58 9.17 -3.76 12.90
N VAL A 59 9.44 -4.84 13.63
CA VAL A 59 8.42 -5.48 14.48
C VAL A 59 8.32 -4.69 15.78
N TYR A 60 7.16 -4.07 16.04
CA TYR A 60 6.87 -3.43 17.32
C TYR A 60 6.69 -4.52 18.40
N GLY A 61 7.55 -4.52 19.43
CA GLY A 61 7.43 -5.41 20.59
C GLY A 61 8.75 -6.06 21.06
N ASP A 62 9.76 -6.17 20.20
CA ASP A 62 11.11 -6.54 20.65
C ASP A 62 11.83 -5.27 21.12
N SER A 63 12.23 -5.22 22.39
CA SER A 63 12.95 -4.11 23.04
C SER A 63 14.34 -3.79 22.45
N LYS A 64 14.64 -4.33 21.26
CA LYS A 64 15.89 -4.16 20.52
C LYS A 64 15.72 -3.62 19.10
N GLY A 65 14.52 -3.26 18.63
CA GLY A 65 14.35 -2.65 17.31
C GLY A 65 14.99 -3.47 16.19
N THR A 66 15.02 -4.80 16.33
CA THR A 66 15.69 -5.68 15.38
C THR A 66 14.88 -5.72 14.08
N GLU A 67 15.37 -5.01 13.08
CA GLU A 67 14.92 -5.15 11.69
C GLU A 67 14.89 -6.63 11.30
N ARG A 68 13.71 -7.13 10.91
CA ARG A 68 13.56 -8.49 10.38
C ARG A 68 13.32 -8.41 8.88
N THR A 69 13.86 -9.38 8.15
CA THR A 69 13.52 -9.56 6.74
C THR A 69 12.03 -9.80 6.62
N PHE A 70 11.38 -9.10 5.72
CA PHE A 70 9.96 -9.31 5.47
C PHE A 70 9.76 -10.70 4.86
N PRO A 71 9.01 -11.62 5.52
CA PRO A 71 8.83 -12.97 5.00
C PRO A 71 8.15 -12.95 3.63
N PHE A 72 8.71 -13.70 2.68
CA PHE A 72 8.22 -13.71 1.30
C PHE A 72 7.97 -15.14 0.83
N ASP A 73 6.73 -15.43 0.45
CA ASP A 73 6.37 -16.70 -0.18
C ASP A 73 6.48 -16.58 -1.72
N PRO A 74 7.23 -17.48 -2.37
CA PRO A 74 7.46 -17.42 -3.81
C PRO A 74 6.34 -17.99 -4.68
N VAL A 75 5.21 -18.44 -4.12
CA VAL A 75 4.06 -18.85 -4.93
C VAL A 75 3.22 -17.60 -5.21
N PRO A 76 3.19 -17.08 -6.46
CA PRO A 76 2.44 -15.87 -6.77
C PRO A 76 0.93 -16.12 -6.66
N ARG A 77 0.21 -15.08 -6.25
CA ARG A 77 -1.25 -15.03 -6.39
C ARG A 77 -1.58 -14.59 -7.82
N VAL A 78 -2.39 -15.34 -8.54
CA VAL A 78 -2.73 -15.07 -9.94
C VAL A 78 -4.17 -14.59 -10.03
N ILE A 79 -4.40 -13.46 -10.70
CA ILE A 79 -5.71 -12.85 -10.91
C ILE A 79 -5.97 -12.75 -12.42
N PRO A 80 -7.03 -13.41 -12.94
CA PRO A 80 -7.48 -13.30 -14.34
C PRO A 80 -7.80 -11.87 -14.77
N ALA A 81 -7.69 -11.60 -16.07
CA ALA A 81 -7.96 -10.28 -16.65
C ALA A 81 -9.40 -9.79 -16.37
N SER A 82 -10.41 -10.65 -16.44
CA SER A 82 -11.82 -10.30 -16.21
C SER A 82 -12.10 -9.97 -14.75
N GLU A 83 -11.51 -10.73 -13.82
CA GLU A 83 -11.62 -10.45 -12.38
C GLU A 83 -10.96 -9.11 -12.06
N TRP A 84 -9.77 -8.89 -12.61
CA TRP A 84 -9.06 -7.63 -12.42
C TRP A 84 -9.78 -6.44 -13.04
N ALA A 85 -10.39 -6.57 -14.23
CA ALA A 85 -11.17 -5.50 -14.84
C ALA A 85 -12.39 -5.10 -13.97
N HIS A 86 -13.03 -6.06 -13.31
CA HIS A 86 -14.09 -5.77 -12.34
C HIS A 86 -13.55 -5.03 -11.10
N LEU A 87 -12.40 -5.46 -10.56
CA LEU A 87 -11.71 -4.76 -9.48
C LEU A 87 -11.33 -3.33 -9.89
N GLU A 88 -10.78 -3.13 -11.08
CA GLU A 88 -10.40 -1.81 -11.62
C GLU A 88 -11.62 -0.87 -11.68
N ALA A 89 -12.74 -1.34 -12.21
CA ALA A 89 -13.96 -0.57 -12.31
C ALA A 89 -14.51 -0.19 -10.93
N GLY A 90 -14.59 -1.14 -10.01
CA GLY A 90 -15.15 -0.89 -8.68
C GLY A 90 -14.26 -0.04 -7.78
N LEU A 91 -12.93 -0.24 -7.82
CA LEU A 91 -12.00 0.62 -7.10
C LEU A 91 -12.05 2.05 -7.64
N THR A 92 -12.14 2.21 -8.97
CA THR A 92 -12.27 3.53 -9.61
C THR A 92 -13.55 4.24 -9.17
N GLN A 93 -14.69 3.54 -9.16
CA GLN A 93 -15.97 4.08 -8.67
C GLN A 93 -15.84 4.51 -7.20
N ARG A 94 -15.28 3.64 -6.34
CA ARG A 94 -15.13 3.87 -4.92
C ARG A 94 -14.28 5.10 -4.60
N VAL A 95 -13.09 5.22 -5.20
CA VAL A 95 -12.19 6.37 -4.90
C VAL A 95 -12.74 7.70 -5.42
N LYS A 96 -13.53 7.68 -6.50
CA LYS A 96 -14.25 8.88 -6.97
C LYS A 96 -15.27 9.34 -5.94
N ALA A 97 -16.08 8.43 -5.39
CA ALA A 97 -17.05 8.75 -4.35
C ALA A 97 -16.36 9.27 -3.07
N LEU A 98 -15.25 8.66 -2.65
CA LEU A 98 -14.47 9.12 -1.49
C LEU A 98 -13.86 10.51 -1.70
N ASN A 99 -13.37 10.82 -2.90
CA ASN A 99 -12.85 12.15 -3.21
C ASN A 99 -13.95 13.21 -3.23
N LEU A 100 -15.14 12.88 -3.77
CA LEU A 100 -16.31 13.76 -3.74
C LEU A 100 -16.81 13.98 -2.31
N PHE A 101 -16.83 12.93 -1.48
CA PHE A 101 -17.14 13.03 -0.06
C PHE A 101 -16.21 14.00 0.67
N LEU A 102 -14.89 13.87 0.48
CA LEU A 102 -13.91 14.77 1.08
C LEU A 102 -14.09 16.22 0.60
N ASN A 103 -14.33 16.42 -0.70
CA ASN A 103 -14.60 17.75 -1.23
C ASN A 103 -15.87 18.37 -0.63
N ASP A 104 -16.93 17.58 -0.45
CA ASP A 104 -18.21 18.05 0.09
C ASP A 104 -18.08 18.42 1.58
N ILE A 105 -17.53 17.55 2.43
CA ILE A 105 -17.47 17.80 3.89
C ILE A 105 -16.54 18.94 4.29
N TYR A 106 -15.57 19.30 3.45
CA TYR A 106 -14.72 20.48 3.64
C TYR A 106 -15.27 21.73 2.92
N GLY A 107 -16.36 21.59 2.18
CA GLY A 107 -17.08 22.63 1.44
C GLY A 107 -18.51 22.84 1.98
N ASP A 108 -19.50 22.51 1.15
CA ASP A 108 -20.93 22.78 1.43
C ASP A 108 -21.59 21.74 2.36
N ALA A 109 -20.97 20.57 2.53
CA ALA A 109 -21.43 19.46 3.36
C ALA A 109 -22.86 18.98 3.04
N GLN A 110 -23.22 18.90 1.76
CA GLN A 110 -24.55 18.51 1.29
C GLN A 110 -24.95 17.11 1.79
N ILE A 111 -24.04 16.12 1.75
CA ILE A 111 -24.31 14.76 2.22
C ILE A 111 -24.65 14.71 3.72
N LEU A 112 -24.11 15.65 4.51
CA LEU A 112 -24.40 15.78 5.94
C LEU A 112 -25.74 16.49 6.15
N ASN A 113 -26.02 17.55 5.39
CA ASN A 113 -27.28 18.28 5.44
C ASN A 113 -28.47 17.42 5.02
N ASP A 114 -28.27 16.52 4.06
CA ASP A 114 -29.26 15.54 3.60
C ASP A 114 -29.38 14.32 4.54
N ASN A 115 -28.58 14.26 5.61
CA ASN A 115 -28.54 13.18 6.61
C ASN A 115 -28.22 11.79 6.03
N VAL A 116 -27.49 11.73 4.91
CA VAL A 116 -26.99 10.46 4.38
C VAL A 116 -25.82 9.95 5.23
N VAL A 117 -24.93 10.86 5.66
CA VAL A 117 -23.89 10.58 6.65
C VAL A 117 -24.12 11.48 7.87
N PRO A 118 -24.14 10.95 9.10
CA PRO A 118 -24.35 11.77 10.30
C PRO A 118 -23.27 12.85 10.45
N SER A 119 -23.68 14.11 10.63
CA SER A 119 -22.73 15.23 10.78
C SER A 119 -21.81 15.07 11.99
N GLU A 120 -22.31 14.48 13.07
CA GLU A 120 -21.54 14.23 14.28
C GLU A 120 -20.35 13.29 13.99
N LEU A 121 -20.55 12.24 13.19
CA LEU A 121 -19.52 11.28 12.82
C LEU A 121 -18.31 11.97 12.18
N VAL A 122 -18.56 12.97 11.33
CA VAL A 122 -17.53 13.74 10.64
C VAL A 122 -16.92 14.81 11.55
N TYR A 123 -17.72 15.74 12.08
CA TYR A 123 -17.20 16.96 12.72
C TYR A 123 -16.59 16.76 14.09
N THR A 124 -16.82 15.60 14.71
CA THR A 124 -16.20 15.23 15.99
C THR A 124 -15.10 14.17 15.82
N SER A 125 -14.82 13.71 14.59
CA SER A 125 -13.65 12.89 14.30
C SER A 125 -12.36 13.66 14.61
N ALA A 126 -11.39 12.99 15.24
CA ALA A 126 -10.05 13.53 15.44
C ALA A 126 -9.29 13.75 14.12
N HIS A 127 -9.75 13.13 13.03
CA HIS A 127 -9.12 13.23 11.71
C HIS A 127 -9.78 14.27 10.81
N PHE A 128 -10.85 14.93 11.25
CA PHE A 128 -11.40 16.10 10.57
C PHE A 128 -10.56 17.34 10.86
N ARG A 129 -9.96 17.94 9.83
CA ARG A 129 -9.00 19.04 9.98
C ARG A 129 -9.65 20.39 9.71
N ARG A 130 -10.09 21.06 10.77
CA ARG A 130 -10.73 22.39 10.70
C ARG A 130 -9.81 23.44 10.08
N GLU A 131 -8.50 23.25 10.23
CA GLU A 131 -7.41 24.06 9.70
C GLU A 131 -7.43 24.15 8.18
N VAL A 132 -8.10 23.23 7.48
CA VAL A 132 -8.24 23.22 6.01
C VAL A 132 -9.69 23.27 5.54
N HIS A 133 -10.64 23.61 6.43
CA HIS A 133 -12.02 23.85 6.02
C HIS A 133 -12.12 25.03 5.04
N GLY A 134 -12.91 24.86 3.98
CA GLY A 134 -13.06 25.80 2.87
C GLY A 134 -11.87 25.86 1.92
N VAL A 135 -10.92 24.92 2.02
CA VAL A 135 -9.76 24.84 1.13
C VAL A 135 -9.99 23.73 0.12
N THR A 136 -9.97 24.07 -1.16
CA THR A 136 -9.93 23.09 -2.24
C THR A 136 -8.45 22.82 -2.60
N PRO A 137 -7.97 21.57 -2.47
CA PRO A 137 -6.63 21.20 -2.91
C PRO A 137 -6.41 21.49 -4.40
N PRO A 138 -5.16 21.71 -4.85
CA PRO A 138 -4.85 21.76 -6.28
C PRO A 138 -5.43 20.55 -7.02
N GLY A 139 -6.12 20.81 -8.13
CA GLY A 139 -6.82 19.77 -8.91
C GLY A 139 -8.12 19.26 -8.30
N GLY A 140 -8.53 19.69 -7.10
CA GLY A 140 -9.69 19.16 -6.40
C GLY A 140 -9.51 17.73 -5.90
N ILE A 141 -8.25 17.28 -5.77
CA ILE A 141 -7.90 15.91 -5.43
C ILE A 141 -7.41 15.87 -3.98
N TYR A 142 -8.04 15.03 -3.19
CA TYR A 142 -7.64 14.76 -1.82
C TYR A 142 -6.80 13.48 -1.75
N THR A 143 -7.28 12.40 -2.39
CA THR A 143 -6.77 11.03 -2.26
C THR A 143 -5.91 10.60 -3.43
N HIS A 144 -4.77 11.27 -3.60
CA HIS A 144 -3.82 11.08 -4.70
C HIS A 144 -3.31 9.63 -4.82
N ILE A 145 -3.04 8.99 -3.69
CA ILE A 145 -2.68 7.57 -3.58
C ILE A 145 -3.64 6.92 -2.58
N VAL A 146 -4.27 5.82 -2.99
CA VAL A 146 -5.16 5.03 -2.13
C VAL A 146 -4.68 3.59 -2.11
N GLY A 147 -4.71 2.97 -0.93
CA GLY A 147 -4.62 1.52 -0.78
C GLY A 147 -5.94 0.97 -0.24
N SER A 148 -6.63 0.13 -1.00
CA SER A 148 -7.90 -0.48 -0.54
C SER A 148 -7.68 -1.96 -0.22
N ASP A 149 -7.80 -2.35 1.04
CA ASP A 149 -7.64 -3.75 1.42
C ASP A 149 -8.84 -4.55 0.93
N LEU A 150 -8.58 -5.54 0.08
CA LEU A 150 -9.54 -6.45 -0.50
C LEU A 150 -9.33 -7.84 0.09
N ILE A 151 -10.44 -8.49 0.42
CA ILE A 151 -10.49 -9.90 0.77
C ILE A 151 -11.37 -10.63 -0.25
N ARG A 152 -11.23 -11.94 -0.27
CA ARG A 152 -12.12 -12.82 -1.03
C ARG A 152 -12.78 -13.77 -0.01
N ASP A 153 -14.10 -13.79 0.03
CA ASP A 153 -14.86 -14.56 1.01
C ASP A 153 -14.96 -16.05 0.63
N GLU A 154 -15.69 -16.84 1.42
CA GLU A 154 -15.90 -18.27 1.16
C GLU A 154 -16.66 -18.57 -0.14
N ARG A 155 -17.36 -17.58 -0.71
CA ARG A 155 -18.09 -17.70 -1.99
C ARG A 155 -17.23 -17.28 -3.18
N GLY A 156 -16.05 -16.72 -2.94
CA GLY A 156 -15.18 -16.20 -3.98
C GLY A 156 -15.50 -14.76 -4.38
N GLU A 157 -16.30 -14.03 -3.60
CA GLU A 157 -16.64 -12.64 -3.84
C GLU A 157 -15.59 -11.70 -3.27
N TYR A 158 -15.22 -10.67 -4.02
CA TYR A 158 -14.30 -9.64 -3.54
C TYR A 158 -15.05 -8.63 -2.68
N LEU A 159 -14.52 -8.39 -1.47
CA LEU A 159 -15.05 -7.41 -0.52
C LEU A 159 -13.95 -6.42 -0.15
N VAL A 160 -14.28 -5.13 -0.08
CA VAL A 160 -13.40 -4.12 0.50
C VAL A 160 -13.47 -4.25 2.01
N LEU A 161 -12.33 -4.45 2.67
CA LEU A 161 -12.21 -4.52 4.13
C LEU A 161 -11.91 -3.15 4.75
N GLU A 162 -11.06 -2.35 4.10
CA GLU A 162 -10.58 -1.07 4.60
C GLU A 162 -10.05 -0.21 3.44
N ASP A 163 -10.15 1.12 3.54
CA ASP A 163 -9.46 2.05 2.65
C ASP A 163 -8.37 2.77 3.43
N ASN A 164 -7.24 3.07 2.79
CA ASN A 164 -6.12 3.76 3.41
C ASN A 164 -5.86 5.04 2.62
N LEU A 165 -6.30 6.18 3.17
CA LEU A 165 -6.37 7.48 2.47
C LEU A 165 -5.39 8.52 3.02
N ARG A 166 -4.67 8.20 4.10
CA ARG A 166 -3.63 9.07 4.69
C ARG A 166 -2.30 8.93 3.94
N SER A 167 -1.44 8.03 4.41
CA SER A 167 -0.11 7.74 3.84
C SER A 167 0.00 6.23 3.59
N PRO A 168 -0.73 5.69 2.59
CA PRO A 168 -0.73 4.26 2.31
C PRO A 168 0.68 3.78 1.98
N SER A 169 1.04 2.63 2.55
CA SER A 169 2.34 2.00 2.38
C SER A 169 2.22 0.60 1.78
N GLY A 170 3.36 0.07 1.34
CA GLY A 170 3.62 -1.29 0.89
C GLY A 170 3.88 -1.45 -0.62
N VAL A 171 3.91 -0.35 -1.38
CA VAL A 171 4.19 -0.38 -2.82
C VAL A 171 5.63 -0.82 -3.08
N SER A 172 6.57 -0.43 -2.22
CA SER A 172 7.95 -0.90 -2.37
C SER A 172 8.04 -2.42 -2.30
N TYR A 173 7.22 -3.07 -1.46
CA TYR A 173 7.15 -4.54 -1.39
C TYR A 173 6.54 -5.11 -2.67
N LEU A 174 5.48 -4.52 -3.23
CA LEU A 174 4.95 -4.94 -4.54
C LEU A 174 6.05 -4.92 -5.63
N LEU A 175 6.78 -3.81 -5.75
CA LEU A 175 7.82 -3.66 -6.77
C LEU A 175 9.00 -4.60 -6.52
N SER A 176 9.44 -4.70 -5.27
CA SER A 176 10.56 -5.56 -4.87
C SER A 176 10.23 -7.04 -5.02
N ASN A 177 9.01 -7.46 -4.67
CA ASN A 177 8.52 -8.83 -4.86
C ASN A 177 8.59 -9.22 -6.33
N ARG A 178 8.08 -8.36 -7.24
CA ARG A 178 8.13 -8.61 -8.68
C ARG A 178 9.56 -8.73 -9.21
N ASP A 179 10.43 -7.81 -8.83
CA ASP A 179 11.82 -7.79 -9.30
C ASP A 179 12.62 -9.00 -8.79
N ALA A 180 12.40 -9.39 -7.53
CA ALA A 180 13.03 -10.57 -6.95
C ALA A 180 12.53 -11.86 -7.62
N MET A 181 11.23 -11.98 -7.85
CA MET A 181 10.63 -13.10 -8.59
C MET A 181 11.18 -13.19 -10.01
N ARG A 182 11.27 -12.08 -10.75
CA ARG A 182 11.83 -12.06 -12.10
C ARG A 182 13.30 -12.49 -12.14
N ARG A 183 14.08 -12.17 -11.11
CA ARG A 183 15.50 -12.58 -11.00
C ARG A 183 15.67 -14.06 -10.67
N ILE A 184 14.85 -14.61 -9.77
CA ILE A 184 15.07 -15.97 -9.21
C ILE A 184 14.22 -17.03 -9.92
N TYR A 185 13.06 -16.65 -10.43
CA TYR A 185 12.14 -17.51 -11.18
C TYR A 185 11.80 -16.95 -12.57
N PRO A 186 12.79 -16.58 -13.42
CA PRO A 186 12.50 -15.95 -14.72
C PRO A 186 11.60 -16.81 -15.62
N LYS A 187 11.84 -18.13 -15.66
CA LYS A 187 11.05 -19.09 -16.44
C LYS A 187 9.61 -19.24 -15.95
N MET A 188 9.31 -18.85 -14.71
CA MET A 188 7.95 -18.90 -14.19
C MET A 188 7.05 -17.86 -14.88
N PHE A 189 7.62 -16.78 -15.42
CA PHE A 189 6.88 -15.74 -16.14
C PHE A 189 6.67 -16.05 -17.63
N GLU A 190 7.41 -17.02 -18.20
CA GLU A 190 7.36 -17.32 -19.63
C GLU A 190 5.96 -17.80 -20.03
N GLY A 191 5.36 -17.12 -21.01
CA GLY A 191 4.02 -17.41 -21.52
C GLY A 191 2.86 -17.01 -20.61
N GLN A 192 3.09 -16.55 -19.38
CA GLN A 192 2.02 -16.32 -18.40
C GLN A 192 1.15 -15.06 -18.65
N GLY A 193 1.57 -14.13 -19.52
CA GLY A 193 0.80 -12.90 -19.75
C GLY A 193 0.75 -11.92 -18.55
N VAL A 194 1.75 -11.96 -17.66
CA VAL A 194 1.77 -11.11 -16.45
C VAL A 194 2.00 -9.63 -16.80
N ARG A 195 1.03 -8.78 -16.46
CA ARG A 195 1.10 -7.32 -16.64
C ARG A 195 2.23 -6.69 -15.81
N SER A 196 2.86 -5.66 -16.36
CA SER A 196 3.97 -4.95 -15.71
C SER A 196 3.48 -4.01 -14.61
N VAL A 197 4.17 -4.02 -13.46
CA VAL A 197 3.96 -3.07 -12.36
C VAL A 197 5.05 -1.98 -12.30
N GLN A 198 6.09 -2.06 -13.14
CA GLN A 198 7.28 -1.20 -13.08
C GLN A 198 6.99 0.27 -13.38
N HIS A 199 5.84 0.57 -14.01
CA HIS A 199 5.44 1.94 -14.34
C HIS A 199 4.90 2.73 -13.14
N TYR A 200 4.79 2.13 -11.95
CA TYR A 200 4.25 2.80 -10.77
C TYR A 200 4.94 4.13 -10.45
N ALA A 201 6.27 4.12 -10.33
CA ALA A 201 7.02 5.31 -9.91
C ALA A 201 6.89 6.44 -10.95
N THR A 202 6.93 6.10 -12.24
CA THR A 202 6.74 7.07 -13.33
C THR A 202 5.32 7.64 -13.35
N SER A 203 4.30 6.81 -13.11
CA SER A 203 2.90 7.25 -13.03
C SER A 203 2.66 8.11 -11.79
N LEU A 204 3.24 7.74 -10.64
CA LEU A 204 3.18 8.53 -9.42
C LEU A 204 3.83 9.90 -9.61
N LEU A 205 5.02 9.97 -10.20
CA LEU A 205 5.67 11.25 -10.47
C LEU A 205 4.83 12.13 -11.41
N SER A 206 4.30 11.55 -12.48
CA SER A 206 3.46 12.27 -13.45
C SER A 206 2.20 12.83 -12.77
N LEU A 207 1.59 12.05 -11.89
CA LEU A 207 0.46 12.45 -11.06
C LEU A 207 0.80 13.58 -10.10
N LEU A 208 1.90 13.46 -9.36
CA LEU A 208 2.37 14.52 -8.45
C LEU A 208 2.67 15.82 -9.21
N GLN A 209 3.30 15.74 -10.39
CA GLN A 209 3.55 16.89 -11.24
C GLN A 209 2.24 17.53 -11.74
N SER A 210 1.21 16.71 -12.04
CA SER A 210 -0.08 17.20 -12.54
C SER A 210 -0.85 18.09 -11.55
N VAL A 211 -0.58 17.94 -10.24
CA VAL A 211 -1.20 18.77 -9.18
C VAL A 211 -0.36 19.98 -8.80
N SER A 212 0.75 20.22 -9.49
CA SER A 212 1.60 21.36 -9.21
C SER A 212 0.88 22.68 -9.49
N PRO A 213 1.00 23.70 -8.61
CA PRO A 213 0.46 25.04 -8.86
C PRO A 213 1.27 25.83 -9.92
N ARG A 214 2.34 25.24 -10.47
CA ARG A 214 3.25 25.85 -11.45
C ARG A 214 3.66 24.83 -12.51
N ASP A 215 3.91 25.32 -13.72
CA ASP A 215 4.52 24.50 -14.77
C ASP A 215 5.92 24.03 -14.35
N ASN A 216 6.23 22.76 -14.60
CA ASN A 216 7.50 22.11 -14.23
C ASN A 216 7.86 22.28 -12.74
N GLY A 217 6.86 22.15 -11.85
CA GLY A 217 7.08 22.31 -10.43
C GLY A 217 7.98 21.25 -9.80
N THR A 218 8.74 21.64 -8.78
CA THR A 218 9.61 20.74 -8.02
C THR A 218 8.76 19.83 -7.12
N VAL A 219 8.94 18.52 -7.27
CA VAL A 219 8.34 17.48 -6.41
C VAL A 219 9.39 17.01 -5.40
N VAL A 220 9.01 16.82 -4.14
CA VAL A 220 9.85 16.22 -3.09
C VAL A 220 9.08 15.16 -2.30
N VAL A 221 9.77 14.19 -1.71
CA VAL A 221 9.21 13.24 -0.74
C VAL A 221 9.57 13.70 0.67
N LEU A 222 8.58 14.11 1.46
CA LEU A 222 8.78 14.52 2.85
C LEU A 222 8.67 13.31 3.78
N THR A 223 9.79 12.96 4.43
CA THR A 223 9.91 11.79 5.32
C THR A 223 10.10 12.21 6.78
N PRO A 224 9.58 11.43 7.75
CA PRO A 224 9.89 11.63 9.18
C PRO A 224 11.32 11.20 9.58
N GLY A 225 12.08 10.62 8.64
CA GLY A 225 13.47 10.18 8.85
C GLY A 225 13.61 8.68 9.15
N MET A 226 14.86 8.25 9.38
CA MET A 226 15.27 6.85 9.41
C MET A 226 14.65 5.98 10.51
N TYR A 227 14.13 6.60 11.58
CA TYR A 227 13.50 5.87 12.70
C TYR A 227 12.05 5.46 12.42
N ASN A 228 11.50 5.79 11.25
CA ASN A 228 10.19 5.33 10.84
C ASN A 228 10.29 3.97 10.14
N SER A 229 9.38 3.05 10.46
CA SER A 229 9.38 1.68 9.92
C SER A 229 9.20 1.60 8.40
N ALA A 230 8.62 2.62 7.77
CA ALA A 230 8.43 2.70 6.33
C ALA A 230 9.52 3.53 5.62
N TYR A 231 10.58 3.96 6.32
CA TYR A 231 11.63 4.81 5.74
C TYR A 231 12.26 4.23 4.48
N PHE A 232 12.50 2.91 4.44
CA PHE A 232 12.97 2.21 3.24
C PHE A 232 12.09 2.50 2.03
N GLU A 233 10.76 2.44 2.19
CA GLU A 233 9.84 2.74 1.10
C GLU A 233 9.92 4.21 0.65
N HIS A 234 10.08 5.13 1.59
CA HIS A 234 10.17 6.56 1.27
C HIS A 234 11.40 6.82 0.40
N ALA A 235 12.55 6.30 0.82
CA ALA A 235 13.81 6.42 0.09
C ALA A 235 13.76 5.71 -1.25
N TYR A 236 13.20 4.49 -1.30
CA TYR A 236 13.03 3.72 -2.52
C TYR A 236 12.18 4.48 -3.55
N LEU A 237 11.02 5.00 -3.15
CA LEU A 237 10.13 5.73 -4.06
C LEU A 237 10.75 7.07 -4.52
N ALA A 238 11.42 7.80 -3.63
CA ALA A 238 12.13 9.02 -4.00
C ALA A 238 13.22 8.73 -5.06
N GLN A 239 14.00 7.67 -4.85
CA GLN A 239 15.02 7.22 -5.79
C GLN A 239 14.43 6.79 -7.14
N GLN A 240 13.36 5.98 -7.14
CA GLN A 240 12.72 5.50 -8.37
C GLN A 240 12.06 6.63 -9.18
N MET A 241 11.51 7.64 -8.49
CA MET A 241 10.97 8.84 -9.14
C MET A 241 12.09 9.82 -9.57
N GLY A 242 13.30 9.70 -9.02
CA GLY A 242 14.38 10.66 -9.26
C GLY A 242 14.10 12.04 -8.64
N VAL A 243 13.49 12.07 -7.45
CA VAL A 243 13.17 13.29 -6.70
C VAL A 243 13.89 13.31 -5.35
N GLU A 244 13.99 14.49 -4.75
CA GLU A 244 14.66 14.64 -3.46
C GLU A 244 13.84 14.01 -2.31
N LEU A 245 14.54 13.24 -1.47
CA LEU A 245 14.03 12.78 -0.17
C LEU A 245 14.44 13.82 0.88
N VAL A 246 13.46 14.46 1.52
CA VAL A 246 13.69 15.58 2.44
C VAL A 246 13.04 15.34 3.80
N GLU A 247 13.65 15.83 4.86
CA GLU A 247 13.03 15.96 6.18
C GLU A 247 12.53 17.39 6.41
N GLY A 248 11.71 17.60 7.44
CA GLY A 248 11.16 18.93 7.76
C GLY A 248 12.21 20.03 7.90
N ARG A 249 13.40 19.69 8.44
CA ARG A 249 14.54 20.61 8.62
C ARG A 249 15.16 21.11 7.30
N ASP A 250 15.00 20.35 6.22
CA ASP A 250 15.53 20.70 4.89
C ASP A 250 14.64 21.71 4.18
N LEU A 251 13.40 21.88 4.66
CA LEU A 251 12.40 22.77 4.12
C LEU A 251 12.16 23.98 5.05
N PHE A 252 11.74 25.10 4.47
CA PHE A 252 11.31 26.28 5.22
C PHE A 252 10.34 27.13 4.41
N VAL A 253 9.48 27.88 5.10
CA VAL A 253 8.59 28.85 4.46
C VAL A 253 9.24 30.22 4.45
N ASP A 254 9.28 30.86 3.28
CA ASP A 254 9.67 32.26 3.12
C ASP A 254 8.87 32.93 2.00
N ALA A 255 8.46 34.18 2.21
CA ALA A 255 7.63 34.97 1.29
C ALA A 255 6.36 34.23 0.80
N GLY A 256 5.77 33.39 1.66
CA GLY A 256 4.59 32.59 1.33
C GLY A 256 4.84 31.55 0.23
N ARG A 257 6.03 30.95 0.23
CA ARG A 257 6.42 29.79 -0.61
C ARG A 257 7.22 28.80 0.25
N VAL A 258 7.19 27.54 -0.14
CA VAL A 258 8.04 26.50 0.48
C VAL A 258 9.36 26.42 -0.29
N TRP A 259 10.46 26.39 0.45
CA TRP A 259 11.81 26.34 -0.09
C TRP A 259 12.57 25.17 0.50
N MET A 260 13.35 24.49 -0.33
CA MET A 260 14.34 23.49 0.06
C MET A 260 15.73 24.13 0.14
N ARG A 261 16.48 23.77 1.19
CA ARG A 261 17.88 24.18 1.36
C ARG A 261 18.77 23.33 0.45
N THR A 262 19.54 23.97 -0.43
CA THR A 262 20.56 23.29 -1.24
C THR A 262 21.89 24.03 -1.13
N THR A 263 22.99 23.37 -1.52
CA THR A 263 24.33 23.99 -1.57
C THR A 263 24.42 25.11 -2.60
N GLY A 264 23.60 25.07 -3.66
CA GLY A 264 23.52 26.10 -4.70
C GLY A 264 22.57 27.26 -4.39
N GLY A 265 21.96 27.27 -3.19
CA GLY A 265 20.92 28.22 -2.80
C GLY A 265 19.58 27.56 -2.51
N ARG A 266 18.54 28.36 -2.31
CA ARG A 266 17.20 27.81 -2.06
C ARG A 266 16.50 27.43 -3.36
N GLN A 267 15.85 26.28 -3.40
CA GLN A 267 15.01 25.84 -4.51
C GLN A 267 13.54 25.83 -4.06
N GLN A 268 12.64 26.39 -4.87
CA GLN A 268 11.22 26.38 -4.54
C GLN A 268 10.66 24.96 -4.68
N VAL A 269 9.87 24.53 -3.70
CA VAL A 269 9.12 23.27 -3.71
C VAL A 269 7.66 23.58 -4.04
N ASP A 270 7.09 22.85 -5.01
CA ASP A 270 5.75 23.09 -5.51
C ASP A 270 4.79 21.94 -5.15
N VAL A 271 5.30 20.71 -4.98
CA VAL A 271 4.53 19.52 -4.61
C VAL A 271 5.29 18.72 -3.55
N ILE A 272 4.60 18.38 -2.46
CA ILE A 272 5.14 17.56 -1.38
C ILE A 272 4.36 16.25 -1.34
N TYR A 273 5.01 15.14 -1.72
CA TYR A 273 4.52 13.81 -1.38
C TYR A 273 4.86 13.54 0.07
N ARG A 274 3.89 13.73 0.97
CA ARG A 274 4.10 13.59 2.42
C ARG A 274 4.02 12.13 2.83
N ARG A 275 4.97 11.71 3.65
CA ARG A 275 4.97 10.43 4.37
C ARG A 275 4.90 10.63 5.89
N ILE A 276 4.28 11.73 6.29
CA ILE A 276 4.11 12.19 7.67
C ILE A 276 2.62 12.45 7.90
N ASP A 277 2.10 12.04 9.07
CA ASP A 277 0.70 12.30 9.46
C ASP A 277 0.42 13.79 9.66
N ASP A 278 -0.83 14.20 9.41
CA ASP A 278 -1.28 15.60 9.46
C ASP A 278 -0.84 16.31 10.75
N ASP A 279 -0.95 15.64 11.90
CA ASP A 279 -0.62 16.24 13.20
C ASP A 279 0.82 16.75 13.29
N PHE A 280 1.73 16.21 12.48
CA PHE A 280 3.15 16.48 12.56
C PHE A 280 3.68 17.38 11.42
N ILE A 281 2.89 17.68 10.38
CA ILE A 281 3.41 18.37 9.18
C ILE A 281 3.62 19.88 9.35
N ASP A 282 2.97 20.52 10.32
CA ASP A 282 3.14 21.95 10.60
C ASP A 282 2.93 22.27 12.10
N PRO A 283 3.99 22.62 12.85
CA PRO A 283 3.88 22.93 14.27
C PRO A 283 3.13 24.25 14.57
N LEU A 284 2.88 25.11 13.57
CA LEU A 284 2.07 26.32 13.76
C LEU A 284 0.57 26.04 13.64
N ALA A 285 0.18 24.98 12.94
CA ALA A 285 -1.22 24.60 12.73
C ALA A 285 -1.67 23.45 13.66
N PHE A 286 -0.78 22.47 13.90
CA PHE A 286 -1.11 21.23 14.61
C PHE A 286 -0.26 21.06 15.88
N ARG A 287 0.49 19.96 16.00
CA ARG A 287 1.33 19.67 17.17
C ARG A 287 2.52 20.62 17.23
N ARG A 288 2.48 21.52 18.21
CA ARG A 288 3.54 22.52 18.47
C ARG A 288 4.90 21.92 18.81
N ASP A 289 4.92 20.70 19.34
CA ASP A 289 6.12 19.94 19.69
C ASP A 289 6.67 19.11 18.51
N SER A 290 6.02 19.13 17.34
CA SER A 290 6.52 18.41 16.16
C SER A 290 7.83 19.01 15.65
N ALA A 291 8.83 18.14 15.50
CA ALA A 291 10.09 18.44 14.81
C ALA A 291 10.15 17.85 13.38
N LEU A 292 9.08 17.19 12.92
CA LEU A 292 9.06 16.44 11.66
C LEU A 292 8.58 17.30 10.47
N GLY A 293 7.74 18.30 10.75
CA GLY A 293 7.08 19.14 9.76
C GLY A 293 7.82 20.41 9.39
N VAL A 294 7.10 21.30 8.69
CA VAL A 294 7.60 22.60 8.22
C VAL A 294 6.68 23.70 8.74
N ALA A 295 7.23 24.59 9.57
CA ALA A 295 6.46 25.67 10.17
C ALA A 295 5.84 26.60 9.10
N GLY A 296 4.51 26.76 9.15
CA GLY A 296 3.74 27.61 8.24
C GLY A 296 3.35 26.95 6.91
N LEU A 297 3.63 25.65 6.74
CA LEU A 297 3.28 24.90 5.54
C LEU A 297 1.78 24.94 5.23
N ILE A 298 0.92 24.82 6.25
CA ILE A 298 -0.54 24.82 6.06
C ILE A 298 -1.01 26.15 5.50
N GLU A 299 -0.45 27.28 5.91
CA GLU A 299 -0.83 28.57 5.36
C GLU A 299 -0.45 28.71 3.87
N VAL A 300 0.70 28.18 3.46
CA VAL A 300 1.09 28.15 2.04
C VAL A 300 0.17 27.24 1.23
N TYR A 301 -0.22 26.10 1.79
CA TYR A 301 -1.17 25.17 1.19
C TYR A 301 -2.57 25.80 1.04
N ARG A 302 -3.09 26.45 2.10
CA ARG A 302 -4.37 27.18 2.09
C ARG A 302 -4.44 28.26 1.01
N GLN A 303 -3.29 28.87 0.69
CA GLN A 303 -3.18 29.88 -0.37
C GLN A 303 -3.05 29.28 -1.78
N GLY A 304 -3.07 27.95 -1.94
CA GLY A 304 -2.96 27.25 -3.22
C GLY A 304 -1.55 27.34 -3.84
N ARG A 305 -0.51 27.53 -3.02
CA ARG A 305 0.86 27.81 -3.49
C ARG A 305 1.81 26.62 -3.39
N VAL A 306 1.34 25.52 -2.80
CA VAL A 306 2.00 24.22 -2.74
C VAL A 306 0.92 23.15 -2.76
N ALA A 307 1.17 22.02 -3.43
CA ALA A 307 0.32 20.83 -3.35
C ALA A 307 0.87 19.85 -2.31
N ILE A 308 -0.01 19.21 -1.56
CA ILE A 308 0.34 18.17 -0.59
C ILE A 308 -0.39 16.90 -0.99
N ALA A 309 0.35 15.82 -1.23
CA ALA A 309 -0.18 14.52 -1.62
C ALA A 309 0.15 13.47 -0.55
N ASN A 310 -0.81 12.74 0.00
CA ASN A 310 -2.25 13.03 -0.04
C ASN A 310 -2.57 14.34 0.67
N ALA A 311 -3.73 14.93 0.36
CA ALA A 311 -4.17 16.16 0.98
C ALA A 311 -4.30 16.02 2.50
N VAL A 312 -4.32 17.17 3.17
CA VAL A 312 -4.52 17.25 4.62
C VAL A 312 -6.00 16.96 4.92
N GLY A 313 -6.26 16.16 5.95
CA GLY A 313 -7.62 15.86 6.40
C GLY A 313 -8.33 14.72 5.68
N THR A 314 -7.61 13.89 4.91
CA THR A 314 -8.17 12.69 4.29
C THR A 314 -8.56 11.60 5.30
N GLY A 315 -7.97 11.62 6.50
CA GLY A 315 -8.16 10.58 7.51
C GLY A 315 -9.57 10.48 8.08
N VAL A 316 -10.45 11.45 7.82
CA VAL A 316 -11.86 11.35 8.18
C VAL A 316 -12.62 10.38 7.25
N ALA A 317 -12.14 10.18 6.02
CA ALA A 317 -12.80 9.30 5.04
C ALA A 317 -12.31 7.84 5.11
N ASP A 318 -11.19 7.55 5.78
CA ASP A 318 -10.74 6.19 6.08
C ASP A 318 -11.05 5.74 7.52
N ASP A 319 -11.88 6.51 8.22
CA ASP A 319 -12.39 6.14 9.54
C ASP A 319 -13.32 4.91 9.45
N LYS A 320 -13.20 3.97 10.40
CA LYS A 320 -13.92 2.68 10.34
C LYS A 320 -15.44 2.83 10.41
N ALA A 321 -15.95 3.89 11.05
CA ALA A 321 -17.39 4.15 11.07
C ALA A 321 -17.84 4.84 9.78
N VAL A 322 -17.03 5.73 9.19
CA VAL A 322 -17.31 6.34 7.88
C VAL A 322 -17.27 5.30 6.75
N TYR A 323 -16.40 4.29 6.86
CA TYR A 323 -16.32 3.16 5.94
C TYR A 323 -17.69 2.50 5.68
N ALA A 324 -18.55 2.37 6.70
CA ALA A 324 -19.88 1.77 6.56
C ALA A 324 -20.79 2.52 5.57
N TYR A 325 -20.55 3.82 5.37
CA TYR A 325 -21.36 4.69 4.50
C TYR A 325 -20.82 4.83 3.08
N VAL A 326 -19.68 4.22 2.73
CA VAL A 326 -19.13 4.33 1.36
C VAL A 326 -20.09 3.84 0.28
N PRO A 327 -20.87 2.74 0.47
CA PRO A 327 -21.95 2.38 -0.45
C PRO A 327 -22.97 3.50 -0.69
N ASP A 328 -23.36 4.22 0.36
CA ASP A 328 -24.30 5.33 0.27
C ASP A 328 -23.66 6.56 -0.38
N MET A 329 -22.36 6.79 -0.19
CA MET A 329 -21.61 7.83 -0.92
C MET A 329 -21.60 7.56 -2.43
N ILE A 330 -21.40 6.30 -2.84
CA ILE A 330 -21.44 5.92 -4.26
C ILE A 330 -22.82 6.23 -4.84
N LYS A 331 -23.89 5.84 -4.16
CA LYS A 331 -25.27 6.12 -4.58
C LYS A 331 -25.55 7.62 -4.64
N TYR A 332 -25.15 8.36 -3.61
CA TYR A 332 -25.44 9.79 -3.48
C TYR A 332 -24.69 10.63 -4.52
N TYR A 333 -23.38 10.41 -4.67
CA TYR A 333 -22.55 11.24 -5.54
C TYR A 333 -22.52 10.80 -7.00
N LEU A 334 -22.59 9.49 -7.25
CA LEU A 334 -22.44 8.92 -8.59
C LEU A 334 -23.77 8.45 -9.18
N ASN A 335 -24.82 8.29 -8.35
CA ASN A 335 -26.10 7.70 -8.78
C ASN A 335 -25.91 6.32 -9.41
N GLU A 336 -25.02 5.52 -8.82
CA GLU A 336 -24.65 4.17 -9.24
C GLU A 336 -24.82 3.19 -8.06
N GLU A 337 -24.96 1.90 -8.36
CA GLU A 337 -24.83 0.86 -7.34
C GLU A 337 -23.34 0.50 -7.13
N PRO A 338 -22.92 0.19 -5.88
CA PRO A 338 -21.55 -0.24 -5.61
C PRO A 338 -21.18 -1.50 -6.39
N LEU A 339 -20.08 -1.44 -7.13
CA LEU A 339 -19.54 -2.61 -7.85
C LEU A 339 -18.77 -3.56 -6.93
N LEU A 340 -18.11 -3.02 -5.89
CA LEU A 340 -17.44 -3.78 -4.85
C LEU A 340 -18.16 -3.55 -3.53
N ASN A 341 -18.55 -4.65 -2.89
CA ASN A 341 -19.24 -4.60 -1.60
C ASN A 341 -18.25 -4.36 -0.45
N ASN A 342 -18.76 -3.74 0.61
CA ASN A 342 -18.09 -3.73 1.90
C ASN A 342 -18.31 -5.06 2.62
N VAL A 343 -17.42 -5.37 3.57
CA VAL A 343 -17.76 -6.29 4.65
C VAL A 343 -18.93 -5.71 5.45
N PRO A 344 -20.00 -6.47 5.75
CA PRO A 344 -21.11 -6.00 6.56
C PRO A 344 -20.60 -5.39 7.87
N THR A 345 -20.98 -4.15 8.15
CA THR A 345 -20.45 -3.39 9.29
C THR A 345 -21.57 -2.79 10.11
N PHE A 346 -21.62 -3.18 11.37
CA PHE A 346 -22.57 -2.73 12.37
C PHE A 346 -21.95 -1.58 13.15
N LEU A 347 -22.66 -0.46 13.24
CA LEU A 347 -22.21 0.74 13.96
C LEU A 347 -22.75 0.72 15.38
N GLY A 348 -21.89 0.79 16.40
CA GLY A 348 -22.37 0.80 17.78
C GLY A 348 -23.20 2.04 18.14
N SER A 349 -23.12 3.12 17.35
CA SER A 349 -24.00 4.30 17.50
C SER A 349 -25.48 4.02 17.19
N GLU A 350 -25.77 3.00 16.36
CA GLU A 350 -27.14 2.66 15.98
C GLU A 350 -27.72 1.62 16.96
N PRO A 351 -28.88 1.87 17.60
CA PRO A 351 -29.40 0.99 18.65
C PRO A 351 -29.56 -0.49 18.23
N ASP A 352 -30.12 -0.74 17.04
CA ASP A 352 -30.34 -2.10 16.53
C ASP A 352 -29.01 -2.81 16.22
N HIS A 353 -28.03 -2.07 15.72
CA HIS A 353 -26.68 -2.58 15.47
C HIS A 353 -25.94 -2.87 16.78
N LEU A 354 -26.06 -1.99 17.79
CA LEU A 354 -25.48 -2.21 19.10
C LEU A 354 -26.04 -3.47 19.75
N GLU A 355 -27.37 -3.67 19.71
CA GLU A 355 -27.99 -4.91 20.20
C GLU A 355 -27.42 -6.14 19.47
N HIS A 356 -27.29 -6.06 18.14
CA HIS A 356 -26.69 -7.13 17.34
C HIS A 356 -25.23 -7.42 17.75
N ILE A 357 -24.41 -6.39 17.91
CA ILE A 357 -22.99 -6.50 18.33
C ILE A 357 -22.91 -7.17 19.70
N LEU A 358 -23.70 -6.70 20.67
CA LEU A 358 -23.69 -7.23 22.03
C LEU A 358 -24.17 -8.69 22.08
N ALA A 359 -25.18 -9.05 21.29
CA ALA A 359 -25.73 -10.40 21.25
C ALA A 359 -24.81 -11.42 20.55
N ASN A 360 -23.96 -10.98 19.61
CA ASN A 360 -23.17 -11.86 18.75
C ASN A 360 -21.65 -11.70 18.93
N ALA A 361 -21.19 -10.98 19.96
CA ALA A 361 -19.77 -10.64 20.17
C ALA A 361 -18.81 -11.83 20.11
N ALA A 362 -19.21 -13.00 20.62
CA ALA A 362 -18.41 -14.23 20.58
C ALA A 362 -18.16 -14.78 19.15
N ASN A 363 -18.95 -14.36 18.16
CA ASN A 363 -18.87 -14.80 16.77
C ASN A 363 -18.52 -13.65 15.81
N MET A 364 -18.08 -12.50 16.32
CA MET A 364 -17.82 -11.30 15.54
C MET A 364 -16.41 -10.75 15.78
N VAL A 365 -15.98 -9.84 14.91
CA VAL A 365 -14.82 -8.98 15.14
C VAL A 365 -15.33 -7.60 15.55
N ILE A 366 -14.97 -7.12 16.74
CA ILE A 366 -15.30 -5.76 17.20
C ILE A 366 -14.04 -4.92 17.17
N LYS A 367 -14.11 -3.73 16.57
CA LYS A 367 -12.96 -2.82 16.40
C LYS A 367 -13.30 -1.42 16.92
N ALA A 368 -12.35 -0.80 17.61
CA ALA A 368 -12.42 0.62 17.93
C ALA A 368 -12.28 1.46 16.65
N VAL A 369 -13.04 2.54 16.56
CA VAL A 369 -13.14 3.41 15.37
C VAL A 369 -11.83 4.18 15.13
N GLY A 370 -11.28 4.84 16.17
CA GLY A 370 -10.14 5.75 16.05
C GLY A 370 -8.74 5.17 16.27
N GLU A 371 -8.59 3.91 16.70
CA GLU A 371 -7.27 3.30 16.95
C GLU A 371 -6.71 2.59 15.70
N ALA A 372 -5.41 2.80 15.41
CA ALA A 372 -4.67 2.09 14.38
C ALA A 372 -3.87 0.93 14.99
N GLY A 373 -3.74 -0.19 14.26
CA GLY A 373 -2.70 -1.19 14.56
C GLY A 373 -3.04 -2.26 15.61
N GLY A 374 -4.26 -2.80 15.63
CA GLY A 374 -4.60 -4.03 16.38
C GLY A 374 -4.82 -3.86 17.89
N TYR A 375 -4.51 -2.69 18.45
CA TYR A 375 -5.02 -2.27 19.75
C TYR A 375 -6.51 -1.89 19.62
N GLY A 376 -7.32 -2.23 20.62
CA GLY A 376 -8.77 -1.95 20.59
C GLY A 376 -9.59 -2.90 19.69
N MET A 377 -9.18 -4.16 19.54
CA MET A 377 -9.89 -5.17 18.74
C MET A 377 -10.20 -6.44 19.55
N LEU A 378 -11.42 -6.97 19.40
CA LEU A 378 -11.86 -8.28 19.87
C LEU A 378 -12.08 -9.19 18.67
N ILE A 379 -11.52 -10.41 18.70
CA ILE A 379 -11.83 -11.46 17.73
C ILE A 379 -12.59 -12.55 18.49
N GLY A 380 -13.93 -12.49 18.45
CA GLY A 380 -14.81 -13.33 19.27
C GLY A 380 -14.40 -14.82 19.31
N PRO A 381 -14.25 -15.50 18.16
CA PRO A 381 -13.90 -16.92 18.15
C PRO A 381 -12.51 -17.28 18.69
N ALA A 382 -11.64 -16.28 18.85
CA ALA A 382 -10.28 -16.44 19.36
C ALA A 382 -10.11 -15.89 20.80
N SER A 383 -11.19 -15.42 21.42
CA SER A 383 -11.20 -14.82 22.76
C SER A 383 -11.95 -15.69 23.77
N THR A 384 -11.58 -15.60 25.05
CA THR A 384 -12.30 -16.28 26.13
C THR A 384 -13.61 -15.56 26.47
N GLU A 385 -14.51 -16.24 27.18
CA GLU A 385 -15.78 -15.62 27.63
C GLU A 385 -15.52 -14.40 28.53
N GLU A 386 -14.50 -14.45 29.38
CA GLU A 386 -14.09 -13.34 30.24
C GLU A 386 -13.58 -12.15 29.43
N GLU A 387 -12.71 -12.38 28.43
CA GLU A 387 -12.20 -11.33 27.54
C GLU A 387 -13.34 -10.66 26.76
N VAL A 388 -14.28 -11.45 26.25
CA VAL A 388 -15.48 -10.94 25.57
C VAL A 388 -16.31 -10.08 26.53
N ALA A 389 -16.59 -10.57 27.75
CA ALA A 389 -17.38 -9.84 28.74
C ALA A 389 -16.72 -8.50 29.14
N GLU A 390 -15.41 -8.48 29.36
CA GLU A 390 -14.65 -7.26 29.64
C GLU A 390 -14.69 -6.27 28.47
N PHE A 391 -14.56 -6.76 27.24
CA PHE A 391 -14.61 -5.91 26.06
C PHE A 391 -16.01 -5.30 25.87
N LEU A 392 -17.07 -6.07 26.14
CA LEU A 392 -18.44 -5.60 26.04
C LEU A 392 -18.78 -4.47 27.02
N VAL A 393 -18.11 -4.37 28.17
CA VAL A 393 -18.25 -3.22 29.08
C VAL A 393 -17.80 -1.94 28.37
N LYS A 394 -16.63 -1.98 27.72
CA LYS A 394 -16.10 -0.83 26.97
C LYS A 394 -17.03 -0.39 25.84
N VAL A 395 -17.60 -1.38 25.12
CA VAL A 395 -18.57 -1.12 24.05
C VAL A 395 -19.83 -0.46 24.60
N LYS A 396 -20.33 -0.89 25.77
CA LYS A 396 -21.53 -0.26 26.36
C LYS A 396 -21.27 1.15 26.89
N ASP A 397 -20.06 1.41 27.39
CA ASP A 397 -19.70 2.71 27.96
C ASP A 397 -19.55 3.78 26.87
N ASN A 398 -19.01 3.42 25.69
CA ASN A 398 -18.83 4.35 24.56
C ASN A 398 -19.19 3.66 23.22
N PRO A 399 -20.46 3.33 22.96
CA PRO A 399 -20.86 2.47 21.85
C PRO A 399 -20.53 3.07 20.48
N ARG A 400 -20.56 4.39 20.39
CA ARG A 400 -20.15 5.16 19.22
C ARG A 400 -18.71 4.88 18.77
N ASP A 401 -17.81 4.52 19.68
CA ASP A 401 -16.39 4.32 19.37
C ASP A 401 -16.10 2.91 18.84
N PHE A 402 -17.12 2.08 18.62
CA PHE A 402 -16.97 0.70 18.18
C PHE A 402 -17.80 0.37 16.95
N ILE A 403 -17.24 -0.50 16.11
CA ILE A 403 -17.95 -1.19 15.04
C ILE A 403 -17.85 -2.70 15.23
N GLY A 404 -18.85 -3.43 14.74
CA GLY A 404 -18.82 -4.89 14.65
C GLY A 404 -18.86 -5.36 13.20
N GLN A 405 -18.11 -6.42 12.90
CA GLN A 405 -18.10 -7.08 11.60
C GLN A 405 -18.24 -8.59 11.79
N PRO A 406 -18.88 -9.33 10.87
CA PRO A 406 -18.84 -10.78 10.90
C PRO A 406 -17.40 -11.26 10.70
N VAL A 407 -17.09 -12.44 11.23
CA VAL A 407 -15.82 -13.11 10.93
C VAL A 407 -15.89 -13.61 9.50
N VAL A 408 -15.16 -12.96 8.58
CA VAL A 408 -15.14 -13.36 7.18
C VAL A 408 -14.12 -14.47 6.98
N GLY A 409 -14.54 -15.55 6.31
CA GLY A 409 -13.65 -16.62 5.88
C GLY A 409 -12.75 -16.12 4.74
N LEU A 410 -11.54 -15.68 5.07
CA LEU A 410 -10.57 -15.24 4.07
C LEU A 410 -10.21 -16.40 3.13
N SER A 411 -10.13 -16.15 1.83
CA SER A 411 -9.65 -17.14 0.86
C SER A 411 -8.27 -17.67 1.24
N ARG A 412 -8.01 -18.93 0.90
CA ARG A 412 -6.72 -19.58 1.07
C ARG A 412 -5.94 -19.62 -0.23
N HIS A 413 -4.61 -19.55 -0.10
CA HIS A 413 -3.69 -19.65 -1.22
C HIS A 413 -2.50 -20.58 -0.85
N PRO A 414 -2.00 -21.39 -1.80
CA PRO A 414 -0.86 -22.28 -1.58
C PRO A 414 0.36 -21.53 -1.07
N THR A 415 0.90 -21.96 0.06
CA THR A 415 2.07 -21.34 0.69
C THR A 415 3.09 -22.41 1.02
N PHE A 416 4.35 -22.14 0.69
CA PHE A 416 5.46 -23.03 0.98
C PHE A 416 5.96 -22.79 2.40
N TYR A 417 6.11 -23.87 3.16
CA TYR A 417 6.58 -23.86 4.53
C TYR A 417 7.99 -24.47 4.61
N PRO A 418 9.06 -23.65 4.72
CA PRO A 418 10.44 -24.16 4.67
C PRO A 418 10.81 -25.11 5.79
N ASP A 419 10.10 -25.07 6.92
CA ASP A 419 10.32 -25.92 8.10
C ASP A 419 9.92 -27.38 7.85
N SER A 420 8.84 -27.60 7.11
CA SER A 420 8.31 -28.91 6.71
C SER A 420 8.74 -29.30 5.30
N ALA A 421 9.14 -28.33 4.48
CA ALA A 421 9.31 -28.45 3.04
C ALA A 421 8.02 -28.86 2.29
N GLU A 422 6.86 -28.47 2.83
CA GLU A 422 5.54 -28.78 2.28
C GLU A 422 4.79 -27.51 1.82
N PHE A 423 3.75 -27.73 1.02
CA PHE A 423 2.81 -26.67 0.63
C PHE A 423 1.52 -26.84 1.43
N GLU A 424 1.07 -25.78 2.09
CA GLU A 424 -0.19 -25.75 2.84
C GLU A 424 -0.97 -24.49 2.47
N GLY A 425 -2.30 -24.52 2.58
CA GLY A 425 -3.12 -23.33 2.34
C GLY A 425 -3.00 -22.33 3.49
N ALA A 426 -2.70 -21.08 3.18
CA ALA A 426 -2.68 -19.98 4.14
C ALA A 426 -3.66 -18.87 3.71
N HIS A 427 -4.25 -18.18 4.68
CA HIS A 427 -5.16 -17.08 4.40
C HIS A 427 -4.42 -15.87 3.85
N ILE A 428 -5.05 -15.19 2.88
CA ILE A 428 -4.47 -14.04 2.21
C ILE A 428 -5.46 -12.88 2.10
N ASP A 429 -4.92 -11.69 1.91
CA ASP A 429 -5.63 -10.51 1.44
C ASP A 429 -4.84 -9.78 0.35
N LEU A 430 -5.40 -8.70 -0.19
CA LEU A 430 -4.78 -7.91 -1.24
C LEU A 430 -4.96 -6.43 -1.02
N ARG A 431 -3.87 -5.69 -1.11
CA ARG A 431 -3.90 -4.23 -1.24
C ARG A 431 -3.45 -3.82 -2.65
N PRO A 432 -4.37 -3.54 -3.59
CA PRO A 432 -4.04 -2.81 -4.79
C PRO A 432 -3.77 -1.34 -4.45
N TYR A 433 -3.03 -0.69 -5.34
CA TYR A 433 -2.71 0.74 -5.21
C TYR A 433 -3.35 1.51 -6.34
N ILE A 434 -4.07 2.57 -5.96
CA ILE A 434 -4.84 3.42 -6.85
C ILE A 434 -4.18 4.80 -6.86
N LEU A 435 -3.92 5.30 -8.06
CA LEU A 435 -3.38 6.64 -8.30
C LEU A 435 -4.49 7.53 -8.87
N CYS A 436 -4.92 8.53 -8.11
CA CYS A 436 -6.02 9.42 -8.48
C CYS A 436 -5.48 10.76 -8.99
N GLY A 437 -5.46 10.92 -10.31
CA GLY A 437 -5.16 12.19 -10.96
C GLY A 437 -6.42 13.01 -11.17
N LYS A 438 -6.24 14.19 -11.80
CA LYS A 438 -7.36 15.11 -12.05
C LYS A 438 -8.36 14.53 -13.06
N ASP A 439 -7.82 13.92 -14.11
CA ASP A 439 -8.60 13.44 -15.25
C ASP A 439 -8.61 11.90 -15.36
N GLU A 440 -7.76 11.22 -14.60
CA GLU A 440 -7.54 9.78 -14.71
C GLU A 440 -7.38 9.13 -13.33
N VAL A 441 -7.97 7.94 -13.18
CA VAL A 441 -7.73 7.05 -12.04
C VAL A 441 -7.03 5.82 -12.57
N THR A 442 -5.82 5.55 -12.08
CA THR A 442 -4.97 4.45 -12.56
C THR A 442 -4.82 3.42 -11.46
N ILE A 443 -5.24 2.19 -11.74
CA ILE A 443 -5.04 1.06 -10.83
C ILE A 443 -3.81 0.30 -11.32
N VAL A 444 -2.83 0.13 -10.43
CA VAL A 444 -1.63 -0.65 -10.75
C VAL A 444 -2.04 -2.11 -10.93
N PRO A 445 -1.70 -2.80 -12.03
CA PRO A 445 -2.10 -4.19 -12.27
C PRO A 445 -1.31 -5.18 -11.40
N GLY A 446 -1.58 -5.11 -10.10
CA GLY A 446 -0.94 -5.82 -9.02
C GLY A 446 -1.34 -5.22 -7.67
N GLY A 447 -0.89 -5.85 -6.60
CA GLY A 447 -1.03 -5.32 -5.25
C GLY A 447 -0.09 -6.04 -4.29
N LEU A 448 -0.01 -5.53 -3.07
CA LEU A 448 0.62 -6.27 -1.99
C LEU A 448 -0.35 -7.36 -1.53
N THR A 449 -0.09 -8.61 -1.91
CA THR A 449 -0.78 -9.76 -1.29
C THR A 449 -0.08 -10.07 0.03
N ARG A 450 -0.80 -9.99 1.15
CA ARG A 450 -0.28 -10.41 2.46
C ARG A 450 -0.75 -11.83 2.76
N VAL A 451 0.06 -12.58 3.50
CA VAL A 451 -0.23 -13.98 3.83
C VAL A 451 -0.03 -14.25 5.33
N ALA A 452 -0.98 -14.95 5.94
CA ALA A 452 -0.91 -15.40 7.32
C ALA A 452 -0.02 -16.65 7.43
N LEU A 453 1.29 -16.45 7.62
CA LEU A 453 2.27 -17.54 7.67
C LEU A 453 2.21 -18.40 8.94
N ARG A 454 1.52 -17.93 9.99
CA ARG A 454 1.23 -18.80 11.14
C ARG A 454 0.08 -19.73 10.76
N ARG A 455 0.34 -21.04 10.74
CA ARG A 455 -0.67 -22.07 10.47
C ARG A 455 -1.94 -21.85 11.30
N GLY A 456 -3.10 -21.84 10.63
CA GLY A 456 -4.42 -21.62 11.23
C GLY A 456 -4.75 -20.17 11.63
N SER A 457 -3.85 -19.22 11.38
CA SER A 457 -4.09 -17.80 11.66
C SER A 457 -4.87 -17.12 10.53
N LEU A 458 -5.81 -16.25 10.89
CA LEU A 458 -6.43 -15.27 9.97
C LEU A 458 -5.67 -13.94 9.95
N VAL A 459 -4.66 -13.79 10.81
CA VAL A 459 -3.90 -12.55 10.95
C VAL A 459 -2.82 -12.47 9.87
N VAL A 460 -3.05 -11.59 8.90
CA VAL A 460 -2.14 -11.29 7.78
C VAL A 460 -1.25 -10.06 8.03
N ASN A 461 -1.42 -9.36 9.15
CA ASN A 461 -0.66 -8.16 9.47
C ASN A 461 0.83 -8.48 9.68
N SER A 462 1.70 -7.71 9.01
CA SER A 462 3.16 -7.82 9.06
C SER A 462 3.72 -7.63 10.48
N SER A 463 3.09 -6.81 11.32
CA SER A 463 3.50 -6.61 12.72
C SER A 463 3.30 -7.85 13.60
N GLN A 464 2.49 -8.81 13.16
CA GLN A 464 2.16 -10.04 13.90
C GLN A 464 2.60 -11.32 13.16
N GLY A 465 3.60 -11.22 12.26
CA GLY A 465 4.19 -12.37 11.58
C GLY A 465 3.57 -12.71 10.22
N GLY A 466 2.80 -11.80 9.62
CA GLY A 466 2.36 -11.90 8.23
C GLY A 466 3.52 -11.72 7.24
N GLY A 467 3.50 -12.48 6.15
CA GLY A 467 4.42 -12.35 5.02
C GLY A 467 3.76 -11.71 3.80
N SER A 468 4.43 -11.74 2.66
CA SER A 468 3.85 -11.34 1.37
C SER A 468 4.08 -12.32 0.25
N LYS A 469 3.31 -12.15 -0.83
CA LYS A 469 3.43 -12.83 -2.11
C LYS A 469 3.46 -11.80 -3.24
N ASP A 470 4.03 -12.18 -4.38
CA ASP A 470 3.82 -11.42 -5.62
C ASP A 470 2.37 -11.62 -6.11
N THR A 471 1.77 -10.58 -6.68
CA THR A 471 0.41 -10.61 -7.24
C THR A 471 0.48 -10.42 -8.74
N TRP A 472 0.17 -11.48 -9.49
CA TRP A 472 0.17 -11.48 -10.94
C TRP A 472 -1.22 -11.18 -11.47
N VAL A 473 -1.35 -10.03 -12.12
CA VAL A 473 -2.52 -9.73 -12.94
C VAL A 473 -2.20 -10.15 -14.36
N LEU A 474 -3.04 -11.01 -14.93
CA LEU A 474 -2.86 -11.51 -16.29
C LEU A 474 -3.51 -10.57 -17.32
N ASP A 475 -3.07 -10.66 -18.56
CA ASP A 475 -3.72 -10.04 -19.73
C ASP A 475 -4.79 -10.95 -20.37
N HIS A 476 -5.03 -12.14 -19.80
CA HIS A 476 -6.03 -13.12 -20.23
C HIS A 476 -6.66 -13.89 -19.05
N ASP A 477 -7.75 -14.63 -19.29
CA ASP A 477 -8.45 -15.43 -18.26
C ASP A 477 -8.13 -16.92 -18.28
N GLY A 478 -7.65 -17.42 -19.42
CA GLY A 478 -7.48 -18.84 -19.69
C GLY A 478 -6.10 -19.39 -19.31
N PRO A 479 -5.88 -20.70 -19.52
CA PRO A 479 -4.55 -21.26 -19.45
C PRO A 479 -3.69 -20.63 -20.54
N VAL A 480 -2.40 -20.48 -20.25
CA VAL A 480 -1.39 -20.02 -21.22
C VAL A 480 -1.51 -20.84 -22.50
N THR A 481 -1.78 -20.20 -23.63
CA THR A 481 -1.55 -20.85 -24.92
C THR A 481 -0.06 -20.73 -25.18
N PRO A 482 0.72 -21.83 -25.22
CA PRO A 482 2.14 -21.74 -25.52
C PRO A 482 2.28 -21.05 -26.88
N GLN A 483 2.95 -19.90 -26.92
CA GLN A 483 3.39 -19.35 -28.20
C GLN A 483 4.39 -20.34 -28.78
N SER A 484 3.92 -21.20 -29.69
CA SER A 484 4.79 -22.04 -30.50
C SER A 484 5.80 -21.15 -31.21
N GLN A 485 7.10 -21.41 -30.99
CA GLN A 485 8.26 -20.76 -31.62
C GLN A 485 8.33 -20.88 -33.17
N ASN A 486 7.20 -21.09 -33.87
CA ASN A 486 7.14 -21.34 -35.31
C ASN A 486 6.61 -20.14 -36.13
N GLN A 487 6.87 -18.91 -35.71
CA GLN A 487 6.69 -17.72 -36.56
C GLN A 487 7.96 -16.88 -36.68
N MET A 488 9.10 -17.51 -36.96
CA MET A 488 10.26 -16.83 -37.54
C MET A 488 11.01 -17.71 -38.56
N MET A 489 10.34 -18.58 -39.30
CA MET A 489 10.90 -19.17 -40.54
C MET A 489 9.73 -19.75 -41.35
N HIS A 490 9.30 -19.03 -42.40
CA HIS A 490 8.45 -19.40 -43.56
C HIS A 490 7.55 -18.19 -43.89
N GLY A 491 7.64 -17.50 -45.02
CA GLY A 491 8.51 -17.58 -46.19
C GLY A 491 8.16 -16.40 -47.11
N ASP A 492 9.12 -16.02 -47.94
CA ASP A 492 8.98 -15.07 -49.03
C ASP A 492 7.88 -15.47 -50.05
N GLY A 493 7.20 -14.43 -50.56
CA GLY A 493 6.83 -14.33 -51.97
C GLY A 493 5.59 -15.10 -52.45
N GLN A 494 4.50 -14.37 -52.71
CA GLN A 494 3.98 -14.13 -54.07
C GLN A 494 2.68 -13.31 -54.09
N SER A 495 2.74 -12.22 -54.85
CA SER A 495 1.71 -11.64 -55.74
C SER A 495 0.22 -11.66 -55.35
N GLN A 496 -0.36 -10.46 -55.21
CA GLN A 496 -1.67 -10.15 -55.79
C GLN A 496 -1.69 -8.78 -56.48
N SER A 497 -2.49 -8.77 -57.54
CA SER A 497 -2.56 -7.86 -58.67
C SER A 497 -3.38 -6.59 -58.43
N GLN A 498 -2.93 -5.53 -59.12
CA GLN A 498 -3.64 -4.36 -59.67
C GLN A 498 -5.14 -4.17 -59.38
N SER A 499 -5.49 -2.96 -58.94
CA SER A 499 -6.58 -2.19 -59.57
C SER A 499 -6.16 -0.72 -59.72
N GLN A 500 -6.46 -0.17 -60.90
CA GLN A 500 -6.17 1.20 -61.33
C GLN A 500 -7.21 2.18 -60.75
N GLY A 501 -6.76 3.39 -60.43
CA GLY A 501 -7.59 4.56 -60.21
C GLY A 501 -6.76 5.84 -60.32
N GLN A 502 -6.84 6.50 -61.47
CA GLN A 502 -6.18 7.76 -61.81
C GLN A 502 -6.81 8.99 -61.14
N SER A 503 -6.02 10.08 -61.11
CA SER A 503 -6.31 11.51 -60.86
C SER A 503 -5.82 11.98 -59.49
N GLY A 504 -5.11 13.10 -59.32
CA GLY A 504 -4.59 14.13 -60.22
C GLY A 504 -4.12 15.33 -59.38
N GLY A 505 -2.98 15.94 -59.72
CA GLY A 505 -2.46 17.19 -59.14
C GLY A 505 -1.70 17.01 -57.81
N GLY A 506 -0.49 17.51 -57.57
CA GLY A 506 0.30 18.52 -58.25
C GLY A 506 0.57 19.71 -57.32
N SER A 507 1.63 19.63 -56.48
CA SER A 507 2.44 20.80 -56.07
C SER A 507 3.64 20.37 -55.23
N GLN A 508 4.82 20.77 -55.71
CA GLN A 508 6.14 20.64 -55.08
C GLN A 508 6.42 21.79 -54.10
N SER A 509 7.18 21.51 -53.04
CA SER A 509 8.23 22.40 -52.48
C SER A 509 8.98 21.60 -51.39
N GLN A 510 10.13 21.02 -51.74
CA GLN A 510 11.48 21.53 -51.49
C GLN A 510 11.96 21.46 -50.02
N THR A 511 12.95 20.59 -49.88
CA THR A 511 13.96 20.38 -48.84
C THR A 511 14.73 21.65 -48.46
N GLN A 512 15.10 21.77 -47.18
CA GLN A 512 16.40 22.30 -46.79
C GLN A 512 16.91 21.63 -45.50
N SER A 513 18.02 20.92 -45.67
CA SER A 513 18.94 20.41 -44.66
C SER A 513 19.85 21.54 -44.17
N GLN A 514 20.09 21.64 -42.86
CA GLN A 514 21.33 22.25 -42.35
C GLN A 514 21.83 21.52 -41.10
N SER A 515 23.14 21.36 -41.12
CA SER A 515 24.03 20.52 -40.33
C SER A 515 24.55 21.19 -39.05
N GLN A 516 25.01 20.35 -38.11
CA GLN A 516 25.68 20.65 -36.83
C GLN A 516 26.90 21.61 -36.94
N PRO A 517 27.42 22.06 -35.79
CA PRO A 517 28.62 21.37 -35.26
C PRO A 517 28.62 21.13 -33.73
N GLN A 518 29.28 20.03 -33.34
CA GLN A 518 29.79 19.77 -31.99
C GLN A 518 30.89 20.78 -31.58
N PRO A 519 31.31 20.76 -30.30
CA PRO A 519 32.71 20.45 -30.08
C PRO A 519 33.01 19.50 -28.91
N GLU A 520 33.91 18.56 -29.23
CA GLU A 520 35.14 18.18 -28.51
C GLU A 520 35.13 17.66 -27.06
N SER A 521 35.56 16.41 -26.98
CA SER A 521 36.12 15.65 -25.86
C SER A 521 37.61 15.93 -25.61
N SER A 522 38.06 15.79 -24.34
CA SER A 522 39.28 15.05 -23.85
C SER A 522 39.86 15.68 -22.56
N PRO A 523 40.78 15.04 -21.80
CA PRO A 523 40.80 13.64 -21.28
C PRO A 523 41.32 13.52 -19.81
N GLY A 524 41.24 12.30 -19.23
CA GLY A 524 42.03 11.84 -18.06
C GLY A 524 41.30 11.93 -16.70
N GLY A 525 41.41 11.02 -15.73
CA GLY A 525 42.24 9.83 -15.52
C GLY A 525 42.30 9.54 -14.01
N HIS A 526 42.09 8.27 -13.63
CA HIS A 526 42.52 7.59 -12.39
C HIS A 526 42.02 7.97 -10.98
N SER A 527 41.32 6.98 -10.39
CA SER A 527 41.47 6.39 -9.04
C SER A 527 41.79 7.27 -7.83
N TYR A 528 40.83 7.37 -6.89
CA TYR A 528 41.10 7.46 -5.46
C TYR A 528 40.01 6.67 -4.70
N GLN A 529 40.21 5.36 -4.60
CA GLN A 529 39.64 4.48 -3.58
C GLN A 529 40.81 4.11 -2.66
N GLN A 530 40.99 4.85 -1.58
CA GLN A 530 41.73 4.52 -0.35
C GLN A 530 41.87 5.81 0.46
N GLU A 531 41.75 5.70 1.79
CA GLU A 531 41.76 6.76 2.81
C GLU A 531 40.38 7.31 3.20
N LEU A 532 39.64 6.51 4.00
CA LEU A 532 38.85 6.95 5.16
C LEU A 532 38.40 5.70 5.95
N GLU A 533 39.38 4.87 6.32
CA GLU A 533 39.26 3.82 7.34
C GLU A 533 40.47 3.97 8.26
N LYS A 534 40.34 4.83 9.26
CA LYS A 534 41.13 4.90 10.49
C LYS A 534 40.63 6.09 11.29
N ASP A 535 39.99 5.77 12.41
CA ASP A 535 39.65 6.61 13.57
C ASP A 535 38.18 6.38 13.94
N VAL A 536 37.94 5.31 14.71
CA VAL A 536 37.02 5.17 15.86
C VAL A 536 37.01 3.67 16.21
N LEU A 537 38.09 3.18 16.80
CA LEU A 537 38.17 1.89 17.50
C LEU A 537 39.29 1.98 18.54
N GLU A 538 39.06 2.76 19.60
CA GLU A 538 39.89 2.76 20.81
C GLU A 538 39.09 3.45 21.93
N ASP A 539 38.18 2.72 22.59
CA ASP A 539 37.86 2.91 24.02
C ASP A 539 36.89 1.83 24.53
N ALA A 540 37.33 0.57 24.45
CA ALA A 540 36.65 -0.54 25.11
C ALA A 540 37.68 -1.59 25.54
N ALA A 541 38.44 -1.30 26.59
CA ALA A 541 39.00 -2.29 27.50
C ALA A 541 39.73 -1.58 28.62
N LEU A 542 39.14 -1.51 29.81
CA LEU A 542 39.78 -1.53 31.13
C LEU A 542 38.65 -1.28 32.14
N ASP A 543 38.04 -2.34 32.64
CA ASP A 543 38.22 -2.75 34.04
C ASP A 543 37.21 -3.83 34.38
N GLY A 544 37.73 -4.95 34.88
CA GLY A 544 36.95 -6.08 35.31
C GLY A 544 37.67 -6.72 36.47
N SER A 545 37.12 -6.56 37.67
CA SER A 545 37.14 -7.62 38.68
C SER A 545 36.35 -7.23 39.92
N VAL A 546 35.36 -8.09 40.25
CA VAL A 546 35.16 -8.73 41.56
C VAL A 546 34.76 -7.83 42.73
N LEU A 547 33.57 -8.09 43.31
CA LEU A 547 33.46 -8.63 44.68
C LEU A 547 32.02 -9.10 45.00
N GLU A 548 32.00 -10.22 45.70
CA GLU A 548 30.88 -11.05 46.14
C GLU A 548 30.04 -10.45 47.29
N ASN A 549 28.79 -10.95 47.37
CA ASN A 549 27.98 -11.26 48.55
C ASN A 549 28.19 -10.48 49.85
N THR A 550 27.11 -9.87 50.36
CA THR A 550 26.60 -10.11 51.72
C THR A 550 25.23 -9.43 51.90
N ALA A 551 24.19 -10.23 52.14
CA ALA A 551 23.08 -9.86 53.04
C ALA A 551 23.50 -10.31 54.47
N PRO A 552 22.97 -9.76 55.58
CA PRO A 552 21.55 -9.95 55.94
C PRO A 552 20.86 -8.87 56.82
N GLU A 553 19.56 -9.12 57.07
CA GLU A 553 18.79 -8.89 58.30
C GLU A 553 18.04 -7.55 58.60
N ASN A 554 16.71 -7.70 58.57
CA ASN A 554 15.69 -7.46 59.62
C ASN A 554 15.41 -6.06 60.21
N SER A 555 14.17 -5.59 60.01
CA SER A 555 13.11 -5.27 61.01
C SER A 555 11.99 -4.47 60.31
N ALA A 556 10.75 -4.94 60.16
CA ALA A 556 9.67 -5.15 61.15
C ALA A 556 9.06 -3.84 61.73
N GLY A 557 7.74 -3.68 61.52
CA GLY A 557 6.82 -2.78 62.26
C GLY A 557 6.18 -1.69 61.38
N GLU A 558 5.00 -1.88 60.80
CA GLU A 558 3.62 -1.78 61.37
C GLU A 558 3.03 -0.35 61.42
N ASP A 559 1.75 -0.31 61.04
CA ASP A 559 0.67 0.64 61.37
C ASP A 559 0.64 2.04 60.73
N LYS A 560 -0.14 2.23 59.64
CA LYS A 560 -1.60 2.47 59.65
C LYS A 560 -2.15 2.78 58.26
#